data_AF-A0A953Z4S5-F1
#
_entry.id   AF-A0A953Z4S5-F1
#
_cell.length_a   1.000
_cell.length_b   1.000
_cell.length_c   1.000
_cell.angle_alpha   90.00
_cell.angle_beta   90.00
_cell.angle_gamma   90.00
#
_symmetry.space_group_name_H-M   'P 1'
#
loop_
_entity.id
_entity.type
_entity.pdbx_description
1 polymer ?
#
loop_
_entity_poly.entity_id
_entity_poly.type
_entity_poly.pdbx_seq_one_letter_code
_entity_poly.pdbx_strand_id
1 'polypeptide(L)'
;MLWVATTILALAPQGPVGGRDGRIVLPPTRGAEQAPQKPAVRDGEQRRFHERALELRRSRFLSEVSEEDLLRRIGGEFEDAAARAIKLARSADDDVMHGVMRILATYGGVEEAGEIKFLLHTRSFGKATGIAVSTMATIARDSARDMLFDCMTASREIVRRLAADELERRVQPEDSQRLITLAGQGRADVRVRALRLLGSVPTDRATDVLLTALRDDSRFAVEACRSLIEVGEPVVAPLTEILRRPAKGQEFGFAAFALASIEERLGRELFEDVMRPHLLAELDMPDPFMRSAVAIALSGMAWRSPDTNGATFHDHAVVDALVSVVAPSEFVQHVSLIQDLARNRLVRLTGEDFQLDNRKWRSWWDTVGKVEGYVGARQHLEVTSDTARAGVLTWKDPKNHIRLRGESIDPLPPSDDLVVDLLVAPEEFVDIVTQLHRAGFMRETNRRATVPAESSLRLTVGGARCQTDPMADLTDLAPLGAVVHRAAFDRIWQLYRDPA
;
A
#
# COMPACT_ATOMS: atom_id res chain seq x y z
N MET A 1 -23.14 16.76 67.10
CA MET A 1 -23.42 15.62 68.00
C MET A 1 -22.40 14.54 67.67
N LEU A 2 -21.34 14.46 68.46
CA LEU A 2 -21.10 13.51 69.57
C LEU A 2 -20.43 12.21 69.08
N TRP A 3 -19.08 12.11 69.15
CA TRP A 3 -18.21 11.51 70.21
C TRP A 3 -17.71 10.14 69.68
N VAL A 4 -16.46 9.66 69.80
CA VAL A 4 -15.48 9.49 70.89
C VAL A 4 -14.09 9.24 70.20
N ALA A 5 -12.98 9.98 70.43
CA ALA A 5 -11.94 9.80 71.48
C ALA A 5 -11.35 8.36 71.53
N THR A 6 -10.06 8.01 71.74
CA THR A 6 -8.77 8.63 72.05
C THR A 6 -7.75 7.48 71.93
N THR A 7 -6.48 7.71 71.56
CA THR A 7 -5.32 7.15 72.29
C THR A 7 -4.07 7.96 71.93
N ILE A 8 -3.52 8.60 72.96
CA ILE A 8 -2.27 9.35 73.00
C ILE A 8 -1.20 8.40 73.52
N LEU A 9 0.04 8.46 73.01
CA LEU A 9 1.19 8.37 73.92
C LEU A 9 2.34 9.25 73.42
N ALA A 10 2.70 10.19 74.29
CA ALA A 10 3.69 11.23 74.09
C ALA A 10 5.11 10.72 74.36
N LEU A 11 6.06 11.34 73.68
CA LEU A 11 7.50 11.17 73.85
C LEU A 11 8.05 11.99 75.04
N ALA A 12 9.19 11.47 75.54
CA ALA A 12 10.31 12.11 76.24
C ALA A 12 10.28 12.14 77.80
N PRO A 13 11.44 12.28 78.47
CA PRO A 13 12.77 11.71 78.22
C PRO A 13 13.41 11.11 79.51
N GLN A 14 14.44 10.27 79.37
CA GLN A 14 15.45 10.07 80.41
C GLN A 14 16.82 9.96 79.73
N GLY A 15 17.73 10.89 80.03
CA GLY A 15 19.18 10.72 79.89
C GLY A 15 19.82 10.97 81.27
N PRO A 16 21.14 11.12 81.39
CA PRO A 16 22.24 10.61 80.56
C PRO A 16 23.41 10.02 81.41
N VAL A 17 24.16 9.03 80.90
CA VAL A 17 25.61 8.85 81.19
C VAL A 17 26.17 8.09 79.99
N GLY A 18 27.15 8.51 79.19
CA GLY A 18 28.19 9.51 79.39
C GLY A 18 29.58 8.86 79.30
N GLY A 19 30.03 8.54 78.07
CA GLY A 19 31.45 8.30 77.70
C GLY A 19 32.07 6.96 78.13
N ARG A 20 32.96 6.30 77.39
CA ARG A 20 33.72 6.60 76.16
C ARG A 20 34.11 5.24 75.53
N ASP A 21 34.40 5.29 74.24
CA ASP A 21 35.09 4.28 73.42
C ASP A 21 34.24 3.17 72.79
N GLY A 22 33.70 3.50 71.61
CA GLY A 22 33.01 2.59 70.70
C GLY A 22 33.95 1.57 70.03
N ARG A 23 33.94 0.34 70.55
CA ARG A 23 34.26 -0.87 69.78
C ARG A 23 33.30 -1.98 70.20
N ILE A 24 32.32 -2.29 69.35
CA ILE A 24 31.52 -3.52 69.48
C ILE A 24 32.44 -4.67 69.09
N VAL A 25 32.84 -5.49 70.06
CA VAL A 25 33.53 -6.77 69.85
C VAL A 25 32.45 -7.82 69.60
N LEU A 26 32.38 -8.36 68.37
CA LEU A 26 31.55 -9.51 68.06
C LEU A 26 32.20 -10.80 68.61
N PRO A 27 31.42 -11.77 69.13
CA PRO A 27 31.94 -13.03 69.63
C PRO A 27 32.55 -13.89 68.50
N PRO A 28 33.54 -14.76 68.78
CA PRO A 28 34.25 -15.50 67.75
C PRO A 28 33.34 -16.50 67.04
N THR A 29 33.51 -16.54 65.72
CA THR A 29 32.80 -17.39 64.76
C THR A 29 32.96 -18.86 65.13
N ARG A 30 31.86 -19.54 65.45
CA ARG A 30 31.84 -21.02 65.49
C ARG A 30 32.20 -21.54 64.10
N GLY A 31 33.13 -22.49 64.07
CA GLY A 31 33.68 -23.09 62.88
C GLY A 31 32.62 -23.55 61.89
N ALA A 32 32.93 -23.39 60.61
CA ALA A 32 32.09 -23.79 59.50
C ALA A 32 31.79 -25.29 59.55
N GLU A 33 30.61 -25.64 60.06
CA GLU A 33 29.93 -26.86 59.65
C GLU A 33 29.60 -26.74 58.17
N GLN A 34 30.21 -27.61 57.37
CA GLN A 34 29.98 -27.68 55.93
C GLN A 34 28.50 -27.98 55.67
N ALA A 35 27.78 -26.97 55.17
CA ALA A 35 26.47 -27.16 54.58
C ALA A 35 26.59 -28.16 53.42
N PRO A 36 25.62 -29.09 53.24
CA PRO A 36 25.69 -30.10 52.20
C PRO A 36 25.78 -29.44 50.82
N GLN A 37 26.86 -29.70 50.10
CA GLN A 37 27.10 -29.19 48.75
C GLN A 37 26.01 -29.70 47.80
N LYS A 38 25.25 -28.78 47.19
CA LYS A 38 24.49 -29.06 45.97
C LYS A 38 25.49 -29.44 44.86
N PRO A 39 25.21 -30.45 44.01
CA PRO A 39 26.20 -31.00 43.10
C PRO A 39 26.57 -30.00 41.99
N ALA A 40 27.86 -29.67 41.89
CA ALA A 40 28.45 -28.73 40.94
C ALA A 40 28.31 -29.12 39.45
N VAL A 41 27.88 -30.36 39.15
CA VAL A 41 27.73 -30.88 37.78
C VAL A 41 26.61 -30.17 36.99
N ARG A 42 25.56 -29.69 37.68
CA ARG A 42 24.39 -29.05 37.02
C ARG A 42 24.69 -27.69 36.39
N ASP A 43 25.66 -26.94 36.92
CA ASP A 43 26.03 -25.62 36.37
C ASP A 43 26.92 -25.72 35.13
N GLY A 44 27.75 -26.77 35.04
CA GLY A 44 28.63 -27.01 33.89
C GLY A 44 27.86 -27.36 32.61
N GLU A 45 26.83 -28.20 32.72
CA GLU A 45 25.98 -28.53 31.57
C GLU A 45 25.15 -27.34 31.06
N GLN A 46 24.60 -26.53 31.96
CA GLN A 46 23.81 -25.35 31.57
C GLN A 46 24.68 -24.32 30.85
N ARG A 47 25.94 -24.13 31.29
CA ARG A 47 26.92 -23.27 30.61
C ARG A 47 27.28 -23.80 29.23
N ARG A 48 27.56 -25.09 29.10
CA ARG A 48 27.83 -25.72 27.79
C ARG A 48 26.65 -25.54 26.83
N PHE A 49 25.42 -25.74 27.31
CA PHE A 49 24.23 -25.53 26.50
C PHE A 49 24.07 -24.06 26.04
N HIS A 50 24.37 -23.10 26.93
CA HIS A 50 24.39 -21.68 26.58
C HIS A 50 25.42 -21.36 25.49
N GLU A 51 26.64 -21.91 25.60
CA GLU A 51 27.68 -21.77 24.60
C GLU A 51 27.26 -22.35 23.24
N ARG A 52 26.60 -23.52 23.23
CA ARG A 52 26.04 -24.10 22.00
C ARG A 52 24.98 -23.22 21.35
N ALA A 53 24.11 -22.59 22.13
CA ALA A 53 23.13 -21.64 21.60
C ALA A 53 23.82 -20.40 20.98
N LEU A 54 24.89 -19.89 21.60
CA LEU A 54 25.68 -18.80 21.02
C LEU A 54 26.42 -19.22 19.74
N GLU A 55 26.93 -20.45 19.69
CA GLU A 55 27.59 -21.00 18.50
C GLU A 55 26.63 -21.04 17.31
N LEU A 56 25.38 -21.47 17.51
CA LEU A 56 24.31 -21.41 16.49
C LEU A 56 24.02 -19.99 16.01
N ARG A 57 24.08 -19.00 16.90
CA ARG A 57 23.92 -17.59 16.48
C ARG A 57 25.07 -17.14 15.60
N ARG A 58 26.30 -17.55 15.93
CA ARG A 58 27.53 -17.18 15.21
C ARG A 58 27.68 -17.92 13.89
N SER A 59 27.21 -19.16 13.76
CA SER A 59 27.32 -19.95 12.53
C SER A 59 26.63 -19.28 11.33
N ARG A 60 25.62 -18.44 11.57
CA ARG A 60 25.00 -17.61 10.51
C ARG A 60 26.00 -16.64 9.84
N PHE A 61 27.07 -16.28 10.53
CA PHE A 61 28.08 -15.33 10.06
C PHE A 61 29.42 -16.00 9.72
N LEU A 62 29.57 -17.30 10.01
CA LEU A 62 30.81 -18.05 9.83
C LEU A 62 30.56 -19.22 8.88
N SER A 63 31.33 -19.31 7.80
CA SER A 63 31.17 -20.35 6.77
C SER A 63 31.70 -21.73 7.16
N GLU A 64 32.36 -21.86 8.31
CA GLU A 64 33.14 -23.04 8.67
C GLU A 64 32.31 -24.19 9.26
N VAL A 65 31.13 -23.91 9.80
CA VAL A 65 30.30 -24.93 10.47
C VAL A 65 28.84 -24.82 10.03
N SER A 66 28.31 -25.90 9.47
CA SER A 66 26.90 -25.99 9.10
C SER A 66 26.00 -25.92 10.33
N GLU A 67 24.94 -25.12 10.24
CA GLU A 67 23.94 -25.00 11.30
C GLU A 67 23.26 -26.33 11.61
N GLU A 68 22.99 -27.15 10.58
CA GLU A 68 22.38 -28.47 10.74
C GLU A 68 23.27 -29.43 11.52
N ASP A 69 24.59 -29.36 11.32
CA ASP A 69 25.54 -30.19 12.05
C ASP A 69 25.63 -29.79 13.52
N LEU A 70 25.58 -28.48 13.81
CA LEU A 70 25.51 -27.98 15.18
C LEU A 70 24.24 -28.44 15.89
N LEU A 71 23.08 -28.33 15.22
CA LEU A 71 21.82 -28.83 15.76
C LEU A 71 21.92 -30.33 16.04
N ARG A 72 22.40 -31.14 15.08
CA ARG A 72 22.57 -32.59 15.27
C ARG A 72 23.48 -32.93 16.44
N ARG A 73 24.59 -32.20 16.61
CA ARG A 73 25.49 -32.35 17.77
C ARG A 73 24.77 -32.03 19.07
N ILE A 74 24.01 -30.93 19.13
CA ILE A 74 23.23 -30.54 20.31
C ILE A 74 22.22 -31.64 20.67
N GLY A 75 21.50 -32.21 19.70
CA GLY A 75 20.57 -33.31 19.94
C GLY A 75 21.25 -34.59 20.45
N GLY A 76 22.51 -34.84 20.06
CA GLY A 76 23.30 -35.95 20.59
C GLY A 76 23.91 -35.69 21.97
N GLU A 77 24.24 -34.43 22.28
CA GLU A 77 24.83 -34.01 23.55
C GLU A 77 23.77 -33.83 24.67
N PHE A 78 22.54 -33.44 24.31
CA PHE A 78 21.48 -33.09 25.25
C PHE A 78 20.15 -33.73 24.84
N GLU A 79 19.78 -34.83 25.50
CA GLU A 79 18.52 -35.55 25.25
C GLU A 79 17.28 -34.65 25.52
N ASP A 80 17.37 -33.76 26.50
CA ASP A 80 16.34 -32.80 26.92
C ASP A 80 16.57 -31.38 26.36
N ALA A 81 17.11 -31.28 25.14
CA ALA A 81 17.48 -30.00 24.52
C ALA A 81 16.35 -28.95 24.51
N ALA A 82 15.11 -29.36 24.25
CA ALA A 82 13.94 -28.47 24.23
C ALA A 82 13.64 -27.86 25.61
N ALA A 83 13.58 -28.68 26.65
CA ALA A 83 13.36 -28.23 28.03
C ALA A 83 14.49 -27.31 28.51
N ARG A 84 15.75 -27.64 28.18
CA ARG A 84 16.91 -26.78 28.48
C ARG A 84 16.83 -25.44 27.75
N ALA A 85 16.38 -25.43 26.50
CA ALA A 85 16.18 -24.23 25.72
C ALA A 85 15.12 -23.31 26.35
N ILE A 86 13.97 -23.85 26.80
CA ILE A 86 12.96 -23.06 27.54
C ILE A 86 13.52 -22.49 28.84
N LYS A 87 14.25 -23.30 29.61
CA LYS A 87 14.88 -22.84 30.85
C LYS A 87 15.86 -21.69 30.59
N LEU A 88 16.64 -21.77 29.52
CA LEU A 88 17.57 -20.72 29.11
C LEU A 88 16.83 -19.47 28.60
N ALA A 89 15.73 -19.63 27.86
CA ALA A 89 14.92 -18.54 27.33
C ALA A 89 14.38 -17.59 28.42
N ARG A 90 14.23 -18.08 29.66
CA ARG A 90 13.74 -17.28 30.80
C ARG A 90 14.69 -16.15 31.20
N SER A 91 16.00 -16.28 30.96
CA SER A 91 17.00 -15.27 31.35
C SER A 91 17.98 -14.87 30.23
N ALA A 92 17.92 -15.52 29.06
CA ALA A 92 18.78 -15.23 27.92
C ALA A 92 18.63 -13.79 27.39
N ASP A 93 19.73 -13.26 26.85
CA ASP A 93 19.77 -12.04 26.06
C ASP A 93 19.35 -12.30 24.60
N ASP A 94 19.30 -11.24 23.79
CA ASP A 94 18.84 -11.29 22.40
C ASP A 94 19.64 -12.27 21.52
N ASP A 95 20.97 -12.34 21.68
CA ASP A 95 21.83 -13.18 20.83
C ASP A 95 21.69 -14.65 21.16
N VAL A 96 21.67 -14.99 22.46
CA VAL A 96 21.42 -16.35 22.93
C VAL A 96 20.00 -16.79 22.55
N MET A 97 19.02 -15.89 22.63
CA MET A 97 17.63 -16.18 22.27
C MET A 97 17.48 -16.62 20.82
N HIS A 98 18.26 -16.09 19.89
CA HIS A 98 18.24 -16.57 18.51
C HIS A 98 18.63 -18.04 18.40
N GLY A 99 19.74 -18.44 19.02
CA GLY A 99 20.17 -19.84 19.03
C GLY A 99 19.17 -20.75 19.74
N VAL A 100 18.65 -20.31 20.88
CA VAL A 100 17.58 -20.99 21.63
C VAL A 100 16.36 -21.25 20.75
N MET A 101 15.92 -20.27 19.96
CA MET A 101 14.76 -20.43 19.08
C MET A 101 15.03 -21.37 17.89
N ARG A 102 16.28 -21.52 17.45
CA ARG A 102 16.66 -22.53 16.43
C ARG A 102 16.65 -23.94 17.00
N ILE A 103 17.14 -24.11 18.23
CA ILE A 103 17.05 -25.38 18.95
C ILE A 103 15.58 -25.76 19.15
N LEU A 104 14.75 -24.83 19.63
CA LEU A 104 13.32 -25.06 19.82
C LEU A 104 12.59 -25.34 18.51
N ALA A 105 12.94 -24.67 17.41
CA ALA A 105 12.35 -24.95 16.10
C ALA A 105 12.64 -26.39 15.62
N THR A 106 13.74 -27.00 16.08
CA THR A 106 14.16 -28.34 15.67
C THR A 106 13.64 -29.42 16.61
N TYR A 107 13.69 -29.18 17.92
CA TYR A 107 13.44 -30.18 18.96
C TYR A 107 12.19 -29.91 19.80
N GLY A 108 11.58 -28.73 19.69
CA GLY A 108 10.42 -28.33 20.48
C GLY A 108 9.10 -28.86 19.93
N GLY A 109 8.10 -28.91 20.81
CA GLY A 109 6.72 -29.28 20.51
C GLY A 109 5.72 -28.24 20.99
N VAL A 110 4.46 -28.67 21.12
CA VAL A 110 3.33 -27.81 21.50
C VAL A 110 3.48 -27.30 22.94
N GLU A 111 4.08 -28.09 23.84
CA GLU A 111 4.35 -27.68 25.23
C GLU A 111 5.32 -26.50 25.26
N GLU A 112 6.45 -26.60 24.55
CA GLU A 112 7.41 -25.49 24.44
C GLU A 112 6.79 -24.28 23.75
N ALA A 113 5.87 -24.47 22.80
CA ALA A 113 5.13 -23.37 22.18
C ALA A 113 4.34 -22.58 23.24
N GLY A 114 3.67 -23.27 24.15
CA GLY A 114 2.95 -22.67 25.29
C GLY A 114 3.88 -21.87 26.21
N GLU A 115 5.06 -22.39 26.49
CA GLU A 115 6.08 -21.67 27.27
C GLU A 115 6.62 -20.43 26.53
N ILE A 116 6.90 -20.52 25.22
CA ILE A 116 7.32 -19.36 24.42
C ILE A 116 6.23 -18.29 24.43
N LYS A 117 4.96 -18.68 24.23
CA LYS A 117 3.81 -17.77 24.33
C LYS A 117 3.78 -17.07 25.69
N PHE A 118 3.89 -17.82 26.79
CA PHE A 118 3.94 -17.23 28.13
C PHE A 118 5.08 -16.21 28.28
N LEU A 119 6.27 -16.53 27.76
CA LEU A 119 7.42 -15.64 27.82
C LEU A 119 7.24 -14.37 26.97
N LEU A 120 6.62 -14.46 25.79
CA LEU A 120 6.28 -13.30 24.95
C LEU A 120 5.35 -12.31 25.68
N HIS A 121 4.44 -12.84 26.51
CA HIS A 121 3.54 -12.02 27.33
C HIS A 121 4.23 -11.42 28.55
N THR A 122 5.20 -12.11 29.15
CA THR A 122 5.80 -11.70 30.43
C THR A 122 7.08 -10.87 30.30
N ARG A 123 7.93 -11.10 29.29
CA ARG A 123 9.22 -10.38 29.13
C ARG A 123 9.48 -9.88 27.71
N SER A 124 10.48 -9.00 27.59
CA SER A 124 10.99 -8.53 26.30
C SER A 124 12.05 -9.49 25.76
N PHE A 125 12.00 -9.73 24.45
CA PHE A 125 13.00 -10.48 23.67
C PHE A 125 13.80 -9.59 22.71
N GLY A 126 13.61 -8.26 22.78
CA GLY A 126 14.31 -7.32 21.91
C GLY A 126 14.20 -7.70 20.43
N LYS A 127 15.34 -7.84 19.76
CA LYS A 127 15.44 -8.21 18.34
C LYS A 127 15.04 -9.66 18.06
N ALA A 128 15.10 -10.54 19.06
CA ALA A 128 14.71 -11.94 18.93
C ALA A 128 13.19 -12.18 19.00
N THR A 129 12.38 -11.13 19.21
CA THR A 129 10.91 -11.27 19.26
C THR A 129 10.33 -11.90 17.99
N GLY A 130 10.83 -11.48 16.81
CA GLY A 130 10.39 -12.00 15.51
C GLY A 130 10.60 -13.51 15.38
N ILE A 131 11.82 -13.97 15.65
CA ILE A 131 12.13 -15.40 15.57
C ILE A 131 11.32 -16.19 16.61
N ALA A 132 11.13 -15.66 17.82
CA ALA A 132 10.37 -16.36 18.85
C ALA A 132 8.89 -16.56 18.48
N VAL A 133 8.23 -15.54 17.92
CA VAL A 133 6.84 -15.68 17.42
C VAL A 133 6.77 -16.70 16.29
N SER A 134 7.71 -16.66 15.34
CA SER A 134 7.75 -17.62 14.23
C SER A 134 8.03 -19.05 14.69
N THR A 135 8.94 -19.23 15.65
CA THR A 135 9.26 -20.54 16.23
C THR A 135 8.06 -21.09 16.99
N MET A 136 7.42 -20.28 17.84
CA MET A 136 6.19 -20.66 18.55
C MET A 136 5.12 -21.14 17.57
N ALA A 137 4.83 -20.37 16.52
CA ALA A 137 3.84 -20.74 15.52
C ALA A 137 4.22 -22.00 14.73
N THR A 138 5.51 -22.25 14.52
CA THR A 138 5.99 -23.44 13.82
C THR A 138 5.82 -24.69 14.66
N ILE A 139 6.21 -24.66 15.94
CA ILE A 139 6.18 -25.83 16.82
C ILE A 139 4.79 -26.10 17.43
N ALA A 140 3.92 -25.09 17.47
CA ALA A 140 2.53 -25.22 17.91
C ALA A 140 1.64 -26.04 16.95
N ARG A 141 2.08 -26.26 15.69
CA ARG A 141 1.35 -27.03 14.66
C ARG A 141 -0.12 -26.57 14.56
N ASP A 142 -1.08 -27.44 14.87
CA ASP A 142 -2.51 -27.17 14.75
C ASP A 142 -2.99 -26.03 15.69
N SER A 143 -2.29 -25.84 16.82
CA SER A 143 -2.60 -24.78 17.80
C SER A 143 -1.97 -23.42 17.46
N ALA A 144 -1.23 -23.31 16.34
CA ALA A 144 -0.50 -22.09 15.98
C ALA A 144 -1.42 -20.87 15.87
N ARG A 145 -2.59 -21.03 15.23
CA ARG A 145 -3.56 -19.92 15.06
C ARG A 145 -4.08 -19.42 16.39
N ASP A 146 -4.51 -20.32 17.28
CA ASP A 146 -4.99 -19.97 18.62
C ASP A 146 -3.93 -19.19 19.41
N MET A 147 -2.69 -19.68 19.43
CA MET A 147 -1.59 -19.01 20.14
C MET A 147 -1.26 -17.64 19.55
N LEU A 148 -1.32 -17.49 18.23
CA LEU A 148 -1.09 -16.21 17.57
C LEU A 148 -2.23 -15.21 17.83
N PHE A 149 -3.49 -15.66 17.85
CA PHE A 149 -4.63 -14.84 18.24
C PHE A 149 -4.50 -14.33 19.69
N ASP A 150 -3.99 -15.16 20.59
CA ASP A 150 -3.69 -14.71 21.95
C ASP A 150 -2.57 -13.67 21.95
N CYS A 151 -1.51 -13.88 21.16
CA CYS A 151 -0.40 -12.92 21.01
C CYS A 151 -0.83 -11.58 20.38
N MET A 152 -1.90 -11.56 19.58
CA MET A 152 -2.53 -10.33 19.08
C MET A 152 -3.09 -9.44 20.18
N THR A 153 -3.31 -9.98 21.38
CA THR A 153 -3.77 -9.24 22.56
C THR A 153 -2.67 -9.00 23.58
N ALA A 154 -1.42 -9.38 23.27
CA ALA A 154 -0.27 -9.20 24.15
C ALA A 154 -0.05 -7.72 24.53
N SER A 155 0.53 -7.47 25.71
CA SER A 155 0.79 -6.11 26.20
C SER A 155 1.75 -5.31 25.30
N ARG A 156 2.72 -5.99 24.69
CA ARG A 156 3.77 -5.40 23.84
C ARG A 156 3.33 -5.29 22.39
N GLU A 157 3.39 -4.08 21.83
CA GLU A 157 3.00 -3.81 20.43
C GLU A 157 3.79 -4.65 19.43
N ILE A 158 5.10 -4.81 19.66
CA ILE A 158 5.96 -5.59 18.76
C ILE A 158 5.49 -7.05 18.63
N VAL A 159 5.00 -7.66 19.72
CA VAL A 159 4.47 -9.03 19.72
C VAL A 159 3.17 -9.07 18.93
N ARG A 160 2.26 -8.12 19.17
CA ARG A 160 0.99 -8.02 18.43
C ARG A 160 1.22 -7.87 16.92
N ARG A 161 2.19 -7.03 16.53
CA ARG A 161 2.55 -6.82 15.12
C ARG A 161 3.06 -8.09 14.48
N LEU A 162 4.06 -8.73 15.07
CA LEU A 162 4.66 -9.94 14.53
C LEU A 162 3.67 -11.11 14.52
N ALA A 163 2.76 -11.17 15.49
CA ALA A 163 1.69 -12.16 15.50
C ALA A 163 0.71 -11.94 14.33
N ALA A 164 0.32 -10.70 14.01
CA ALA A 164 -0.50 -10.41 12.84
C ALA A 164 0.21 -10.79 11.53
N ASP A 165 1.50 -10.45 11.40
CA ASP A 165 2.29 -10.74 10.20
C ASP A 165 2.50 -12.27 10.01
N GLU A 166 2.53 -13.06 11.09
CA GLU A 166 2.55 -14.53 11.02
C GLU A 166 1.15 -15.11 10.76
N LEU A 167 0.09 -14.50 11.31
CA LEU A 167 -1.31 -14.90 11.07
C LEU A 167 -1.74 -14.67 9.63
N GLU A 168 -1.27 -13.62 8.97
CA GLU A 168 -1.64 -13.29 7.58
C GLU A 168 -1.42 -14.46 6.61
N ARG A 169 -0.39 -15.28 6.85
CA ARG A 169 -0.08 -16.47 6.05
C ARG A 169 -0.85 -17.73 6.47
N ARG A 170 -1.61 -17.68 7.57
CA ARG A 170 -2.20 -18.86 8.24
C ARG A 170 -3.70 -18.75 8.45
N VAL A 171 -4.24 -17.53 8.42
CA VAL A 171 -5.65 -17.25 8.66
C VAL A 171 -6.52 -18.02 7.67
N GLN A 172 -7.65 -18.53 8.16
CA GLN A 172 -8.65 -19.22 7.34
C GLN A 172 -10.03 -18.58 7.52
N PRO A 173 -11.00 -18.86 6.64
CA PRO A 173 -12.35 -18.32 6.75
C PRO A 173 -13.03 -18.53 8.12
N GLU A 174 -12.72 -19.62 8.83
CA GLU A 174 -13.28 -19.90 10.17
C GLU A 174 -12.81 -18.91 11.24
N ASP A 175 -11.68 -18.23 11.00
CA ASP A 175 -11.11 -17.25 11.92
C ASP A 175 -11.81 -15.87 11.84
N SER A 176 -12.70 -15.68 10.86
CA SER A 176 -13.41 -14.43 10.58
C SER A 176 -14.11 -13.85 11.81
N GLN A 177 -14.83 -14.68 12.58
CA GLN A 177 -15.57 -14.20 13.75
C GLN A 177 -14.63 -13.65 14.84
N ARG A 178 -13.45 -14.25 15.03
CA ARG A 178 -12.45 -13.77 16.01
C ARG A 178 -11.85 -12.45 15.56
N LEU A 179 -11.56 -12.32 14.26
CA LEU A 179 -11.05 -11.09 13.68
C LEU A 179 -12.08 -9.95 13.76
N ILE A 180 -13.37 -10.23 13.52
CA ILE A 180 -14.45 -9.26 13.69
C ILE A 180 -14.49 -8.73 15.12
N THR A 181 -14.39 -9.62 16.12
CA THR A 181 -14.33 -9.21 17.53
C THR A 181 -13.12 -8.30 17.80
N LEU A 182 -11.93 -8.66 17.30
CA LEU A 182 -10.72 -7.84 17.45
C LEU A 182 -10.82 -6.48 16.73
N ALA A 183 -11.47 -6.43 15.56
CA ALA A 183 -11.71 -5.20 14.81
C ALA A 183 -12.68 -4.23 15.52
N GLY A 184 -13.66 -4.76 16.25
CA GLY A 184 -14.66 -3.96 16.98
C GLY A 184 -14.24 -3.55 18.40
N GLN A 185 -13.54 -4.41 19.13
CA GLN A 185 -13.29 -4.25 20.58
C GLN A 185 -11.80 -4.17 20.95
N GLY A 186 -10.91 -4.34 19.98
CA GLY A 186 -9.48 -4.30 20.22
C GLY A 186 -8.94 -2.90 20.55
N ARG A 187 -7.68 -2.86 20.97
CA ARG A 187 -6.90 -1.61 21.01
C ARG A 187 -6.73 -1.07 19.59
N ALA A 188 -6.54 0.24 19.41
CA ALA A 188 -6.45 0.85 18.08
C ALA A 188 -5.47 0.14 17.13
N ASP A 189 -4.31 -0.29 17.61
CA ASP A 189 -3.32 -0.99 16.79
C ASP A 189 -3.72 -2.45 16.46
N VAL A 190 -4.48 -3.10 17.34
CA VAL A 190 -5.07 -4.43 17.12
C VAL A 190 -6.21 -4.35 16.11
N ARG A 191 -7.08 -3.34 16.24
CA ARG A 191 -8.20 -3.11 15.33
C ARG A 191 -7.72 -2.96 13.89
N VAL A 192 -6.70 -2.13 13.64
CA VAL A 192 -6.09 -1.97 12.30
C VAL A 192 -5.61 -3.32 11.76
N ARG A 193 -4.87 -4.10 12.55
CA ARG A 193 -4.36 -5.40 12.09
C ARG A 193 -5.48 -6.41 11.85
N ALA A 194 -6.53 -6.37 12.66
CA ALA A 194 -7.69 -7.21 12.47
C ALA A 194 -8.42 -6.86 11.15
N LEU A 195 -8.59 -5.57 10.83
CA LEU A 195 -9.13 -5.12 9.55
C LEU A 195 -8.29 -5.63 8.38
N ARG A 196 -6.96 -5.48 8.45
CA ARG A 196 -6.04 -6.03 7.45
C ARG A 196 -6.26 -7.53 7.21
N LEU A 197 -6.26 -8.31 8.29
CA LEU A 197 -6.44 -9.76 8.24
C LEU A 197 -7.82 -10.16 7.72
N LEU A 198 -8.87 -9.37 7.98
CA LEU A 198 -10.19 -9.59 7.38
C LEU A 198 -10.16 -9.48 5.84
N GLY A 199 -9.29 -8.63 5.29
CA GLY A 199 -9.05 -8.56 3.84
C GLY A 199 -8.51 -9.88 3.26
N SER A 200 -7.75 -10.64 4.06
CA SER A 200 -7.23 -11.96 3.67
C SER A 200 -8.26 -13.09 3.81
N VAL A 201 -9.39 -12.86 4.49
CA VAL A 201 -10.48 -13.84 4.67
C VAL A 201 -11.84 -13.24 4.30
N PRO A 202 -12.08 -12.96 3.00
CA PRO A 202 -13.31 -12.30 2.56
C PRO A 202 -14.52 -13.22 2.71
N THR A 203 -15.21 -13.10 3.84
CA THR A 203 -16.57 -13.59 4.06
C THR A 203 -17.54 -12.41 3.98
N ASP A 204 -18.83 -12.66 3.72
CA ASP A 204 -19.84 -11.59 3.68
C ASP A 204 -19.80 -10.72 4.95
N ARG A 205 -19.65 -11.35 6.12
CA ARG A 205 -19.53 -10.64 7.40
C ARG A 205 -18.22 -9.86 7.54
N ALA A 206 -17.10 -10.37 7.02
CA ALA A 206 -15.84 -9.63 7.01
C ALA A 206 -15.98 -8.37 6.13
N THR A 207 -16.59 -8.52 4.95
CA THR A 207 -16.89 -7.42 4.03
C THR A 207 -17.78 -6.35 4.68
N ASP A 208 -18.87 -6.75 5.35
CA ASP A 208 -19.75 -5.81 6.07
C ASP A 208 -18.98 -4.97 7.12
N VAL A 209 -18.05 -5.60 7.84
CA VAL A 209 -17.24 -4.94 8.86
C VAL A 209 -16.24 -3.98 8.22
N LEU A 210 -15.58 -4.37 7.14
CA LEU A 210 -14.68 -3.50 6.38
C LEU A 210 -15.43 -2.28 5.81
N LEU A 211 -16.61 -2.47 5.22
CA LEU A 211 -17.44 -1.38 4.70
C LEU A 211 -17.89 -0.44 5.82
N THR A 212 -18.23 -0.97 6.98
CA THR A 212 -18.59 -0.15 8.15
C THR A 212 -17.40 0.66 8.64
N ALA A 213 -16.19 0.08 8.65
CA ALA A 213 -14.96 0.72 9.09
C ALA A 213 -14.50 1.88 8.17
N LEU A 214 -15.05 2.01 6.96
CA LEU A 214 -14.84 3.22 6.13
C LEU A 214 -15.38 4.49 6.77
N ARG A 215 -16.32 4.37 7.73
CA ARG A 215 -16.92 5.49 8.47
C ARG A 215 -16.14 5.87 9.72
N ASP A 216 -15.27 4.98 10.20
CA ASP A 216 -14.53 5.16 11.45
C ASP A 216 -13.41 6.21 11.31
N ASP A 217 -12.67 6.46 12.40
CA ASP A 217 -11.50 7.33 12.35
C ASP A 217 -10.57 6.96 11.20
N SER A 218 -9.90 7.99 10.69
CA SER A 218 -9.15 7.96 9.45
C SER A 218 -8.13 6.83 9.32
N ARG A 219 -7.53 6.37 10.43
CA ARG A 219 -6.61 5.22 10.44
C ARG A 219 -7.30 3.91 10.09
N PHE A 220 -8.52 3.70 10.60
CA PHE A 220 -9.30 2.49 10.35
C PHE A 220 -9.90 2.51 8.95
N ALA A 221 -10.40 3.67 8.51
CA ALA A 221 -10.95 3.84 7.17
C ALA A 221 -9.91 3.58 6.07
N VAL A 222 -8.67 4.06 6.23
CA VAL A 222 -7.58 3.77 5.28
C VAL A 222 -7.26 2.28 5.22
N GLU A 223 -7.17 1.61 6.37
CA GLU A 223 -6.86 0.17 6.40
C GLU A 223 -8.00 -0.67 5.81
N ALA A 224 -9.25 -0.31 6.14
CA ALA A 224 -10.42 -0.95 5.58
C ALA A 224 -10.49 -0.76 4.06
N CYS A 225 -10.22 0.45 3.56
CA CYS A 225 -10.14 0.74 2.14
C CYS A 225 -9.08 -0.12 1.43
N ARG A 226 -7.86 -0.22 1.98
CA ARG A 226 -6.82 -1.10 1.44
C ARG A 226 -7.25 -2.57 1.42
N SER A 227 -7.83 -3.03 2.53
CA SER A 227 -8.31 -4.41 2.64
C SER A 227 -9.42 -4.71 1.61
N LEU A 228 -10.36 -3.79 1.38
CA LEU A 228 -11.39 -3.92 0.35
C LEU A 228 -10.77 -3.98 -1.06
N ILE A 229 -9.75 -3.15 -1.33
CA ILE A 229 -9.01 -3.18 -2.61
C ILE A 229 -8.32 -4.53 -2.81
N GLU A 230 -7.74 -5.12 -1.76
CA GLU A 230 -7.12 -6.45 -1.80
C GLU A 230 -8.16 -7.55 -2.08
N VAL A 231 -9.33 -7.49 -1.43
CA VAL A 231 -10.45 -8.42 -1.67
C VAL A 231 -10.90 -8.41 -3.14
N GLY A 232 -11.10 -7.22 -3.72
CA GLY A 232 -11.38 -7.07 -5.16
C GLY A 232 -12.83 -7.34 -5.57
N GLU A 233 -13.04 -8.25 -6.53
CA GLU A 233 -14.33 -8.50 -7.16
C GLU A 233 -15.52 -8.68 -6.17
N PRO A 234 -15.39 -9.42 -5.06
CA PRO A 234 -16.50 -9.63 -4.13
C PRO A 234 -17.06 -8.33 -3.50
N VAL A 235 -16.28 -7.25 -3.43
CA VAL A 235 -16.70 -5.99 -2.81
C VAL A 235 -17.23 -4.97 -3.82
N VAL A 236 -17.19 -5.27 -5.13
CA VAL A 236 -17.65 -4.37 -6.19
C VAL A 236 -19.11 -3.99 -5.98
N ALA A 237 -20.01 -4.97 -5.85
CA ALA A 237 -21.44 -4.68 -5.70
C ALA A 237 -21.78 -3.85 -4.44
N PRO A 238 -21.24 -4.16 -3.25
CA PRO A 238 -21.42 -3.30 -2.07
C PRO A 238 -20.87 -1.86 -2.23
N LEU A 239 -19.70 -1.70 -2.86
CA LEU A 239 -19.13 -0.37 -3.11
C LEU A 239 -19.96 0.44 -4.12
N THR A 240 -20.42 -0.20 -5.19
CA THR A 240 -21.35 0.36 -6.17
C THR A 240 -22.63 0.88 -5.49
N GLU A 241 -23.18 0.14 -4.53
CA GLU A 241 -24.40 0.57 -3.82
C GLU A 241 -24.19 1.83 -2.95
N ILE A 242 -22.98 2.04 -2.42
CA ILE A 242 -22.62 3.29 -1.73
C ILE A 242 -22.64 4.46 -2.72
N LEU A 243 -22.11 4.27 -3.93
CA LEU A 243 -21.95 5.31 -4.94
C LEU A 243 -23.23 5.64 -5.73
N ARG A 244 -24.23 4.76 -5.68
CA ARG A 244 -25.56 4.95 -6.29
C ARG A 244 -26.45 5.93 -5.52
N ARG A 245 -25.97 6.48 -4.41
CA ARG A 245 -26.73 7.36 -3.52
C ARG A 245 -25.92 8.64 -3.27
N PRO A 246 -26.56 9.75 -2.87
CA PRO A 246 -25.83 10.95 -2.47
C PRO A 246 -24.80 10.65 -1.38
N ALA A 247 -23.69 11.38 -1.40
CA ALA A 247 -22.61 11.14 -0.46
C ALA A 247 -23.09 11.27 0.99
N LYS A 248 -22.59 10.35 1.80
CA LYS A 248 -22.76 10.35 3.24
C LYS A 248 -21.37 10.16 3.80
N GLY A 249 -20.86 11.15 4.53
CA GLY A 249 -19.56 11.07 5.20
C GLY A 249 -18.37 10.75 4.28
N GLN A 250 -17.25 10.39 4.90
CA GLN A 250 -16.00 10.06 4.21
C GLN A 250 -16.06 8.69 3.50
N GLU A 251 -16.99 7.80 3.86
CA GLU A 251 -17.07 6.47 3.27
C GLU A 251 -17.32 6.52 1.75
N PHE A 252 -17.99 7.58 1.27
CA PHE A 252 -18.23 7.78 -0.15
C PHE A 252 -16.93 7.97 -0.94
N GLY A 253 -16.01 8.79 -0.43
CA GLY A 253 -14.71 9.02 -1.05
C GLY A 253 -13.84 7.77 -1.01
N PHE A 254 -13.80 7.07 0.12
CA PHE A 254 -13.09 5.78 0.20
C PHE A 254 -13.69 4.73 -0.74
N ALA A 255 -15.01 4.68 -0.90
CA ALA A 255 -15.67 3.76 -1.80
C ALA A 255 -15.36 4.08 -3.27
N ALA A 256 -15.39 5.37 -3.65
CA ALA A 256 -15.02 5.82 -4.99
C ALA A 256 -13.57 5.45 -5.32
N PHE A 257 -12.64 5.71 -4.39
CA PHE A 257 -11.24 5.37 -4.57
C PHE A 257 -11.00 3.85 -4.62
N ALA A 258 -11.64 3.08 -3.73
CA ALA A 258 -11.51 1.62 -3.72
C ALA A 258 -12.02 1.02 -5.03
N LEU A 259 -13.20 1.44 -5.49
CA LEU A 259 -13.78 0.96 -6.74
C LEU A 259 -12.89 1.32 -7.94
N ALA A 260 -12.34 2.54 -7.99
CA ALA A 260 -11.41 2.95 -9.05
C ALA A 260 -10.08 2.17 -9.03
N SER A 261 -9.60 1.79 -7.85
CA SER A 261 -8.40 0.97 -7.70
C SER A 261 -8.64 -0.48 -8.12
N ILE A 262 -9.81 -1.03 -7.79
CA ILE A 262 -10.23 -2.36 -8.25
C ILE A 262 -10.45 -2.35 -9.77
N GLU A 263 -11.05 -1.29 -10.31
CA GLU A 263 -11.23 -1.08 -11.76
C GLU A 263 -9.88 -1.13 -12.49
N GLU A 264 -8.89 -0.36 -12.00
CA GLU A 264 -7.55 -0.32 -12.59
C GLU A 264 -6.85 -1.69 -12.52
N ARG A 265 -7.05 -2.44 -11.43
CA ARG A 265 -6.46 -3.78 -11.25
C ARG A 265 -7.13 -4.84 -12.12
N LEU A 266 -8.44 -4.76 -12.32
CA LEU A 266 -9.21 -5.71 -13.14
C LEU A 266 -9.15 -5.37 -14.64
N GLY A 267 -8.88 -4.11 -14.98
CA GLY A 267 -8.82 -3.64 -16.37
C GLY A 267 -10.17 -3.71 -17.10
N ARG A 268 -11.27 -3.48 -16.38
CA ARG A 268 -12.63 -3.42 -16.93
C ARG A 268 -13.47 -2.39 -16.18
N GLU A 269 -14.51 -1.88 -16.82
CA GLU A 269 -15.39 -0.86 -16.26
C GLU A 269 -16.21 -1.37 -15.06
N LEU A 270 -16.26 -0.56 -14.00
CA LEU A 270 -17.06 -0.82 -12.79
C LEU A 270 -18.04 0.31 -12.45
N PHE A 271 -17.79 1.53 -12.93
CA PHE A 271 -18.66 2.67 -12.66
C PHE A 271 -19.87 2.68 -13.59
N GLU A 272 -21.02 3.04 -13.03
CA GLU A 272 -22.28 3.14 -13.76
C GLU A 272 -22.68 4.61 -13.90
N ASP A 273 -23.33 4.96 -15.01
CA ASP A 273 -23.80 6.33 -15.28
C ASP A 273 -24.71 6.90 -14.17
N VAL A 274 -25.45 6.05 -13.45
CA VAL A 274 -26.29 6.46 -12.32
C VAL A 274 -25.48 7.05 -11.16
N MET A 275 -24.19 6.71 -11.02
CA MET A 275 -23.31 7.24 -9.97
C MET A 275 -22.81 8.66 -10.30
N ARG A 276 -22.73 9.02 -11.59
CA ARG A 276 -22.17 10.29 -12.06
C ARG A 276 -22.73 11.53 -11.34
N PRO A 277 -24.06 11.75 -11.23
CA PRO A 277 -24.57 12.95 -10.56
C PRO A 277 -24.17 13.02 -9.08
N HIS A 278 -24.02 11.89 -8.39
CA HIS A 278 -23.58 11.86 -6.99
C HIS A 278 -22.08 12.13 -6.86
N LEU A 279 -21.26 11.62 -7.79
CA LEU A 279 -19.83 11.92 -7.84
C LEU A 279 -19.57 13.40 -8.17
N LEU A 280 -20.30 13.98 -9.13
CA LEU A 280 -20.17 15.38 -9.52
C LEU A 280 -20.55 16.33 -8.38
N ALA A 281 -21.55 16.00 -7.57
CA ALA A 281 -21.97 16.81 -6.44
C ALA A 281 -20.84 17.03 -5.40
N GLU A 282 -19.90 16.09 -5.32
CA GLU A 282 -18.78 16.14 -4.36
C GLU A 282 -17.49 16.73 -4.94
N LEU A 283 -17.47 17.09 -6.22
CA LEU A 283 -16.28 17.63 -6.90
C LEU A 283 -15.95 19.06 -6.45
N ASP A 284 -16.97 19.83 -6.08
CA ASP A 284 -16.81 21.22 -5.62
C ASP A 284 -16.76 21.36 -4.09
N MET A 285 -16.79 20.24 -3.36
CA MET A 285 -16.87 20.25 -1.90
C MET A 285 -15.52 20.63 -1.25
N PRO A 286 -15.54 21.22 -0.03
CA PRO A 286 -14.31 21.70 0.60
C PRO A 286 -13.30 20.62 1.00
N ASP A 287 -13.73 19.36 1.16
CA ASP A 287 -12.84 18.26 1.58
C ASP A 287 -11.92 17.84 0.41
N PRO A 288 -10.59 18.11 0.51
CA PRO A 288 -9.67 17.80 -0.58
C PRO A 288 -9.55 16.30 -0.85
N PHE A 289 -9.70 15.45 0.17
CA PHE A 289 -9.66 13.99 -0.02
C PHE A 289 -10.87 13.53 -0.83
N MET A 290 -12.08 13.92 -0.40
CA MET A 290 -13.33 13.56 -1.08
C MET A 290 -13.30 13.99 -2.54
N ARG A 291 -13.03 15.28 -2.79
CA ARG A 291 -12.95 15.88 -4.14
C ARG A 291 -12.03 15.09 -5.06
N SER A 292 -10.89 14.65 -4.54
CA SER A 292 -9.88 13.97 -5.34
C SER A 292 -10.23 12.50 -5.57
N ALA A 293 -10.83 11.84 -4.59
CA ALA A 293 -11.31 10.48 -4.74
C ALA A 293 -12.44 10.39 -5.79
N VAL A 294 -13.38 11.34 -5.78
CA VAL A 294 -14.42 11.39 -6.82
C VAL A 294 -13.88 11.83 -8.18
N ALA A 295 -12.87 12.71 -8.22
CA ALA A 295 -12.20 13.08 -9.47
C ALA A 295 -11.46 11.88 -10.10
N ILE A 296 -10.84 11.00 -9.29
CA ILE A 296 -10.26 9.74 -9.77
C ILE A 296 -11.34 8.88 -10.44
N ALA A 297 -12.50 8.71 -9.81
CA ALA A 297 -13.62 7.96 -10.39
C ALA A 297 -14.15 8.60 -11.68
N LEU A 298 -14.47 9.89 -11.63
CA LEU A 298 -14.99 10.66 -12.77
C LEU A 298 -14.02 10.67 -13.95
N SER A 299 -12.71 10.76 -13.71
CA SER A 299 -11.71 10.73 -14.78
C SER A 299 -11.72 9.43 -15.58
N GLY A 300 -11.99 8.29 -14.93
CA GLY A 300 -12.13 7.00 -15.59
C GLY A 300 -13.37 6.95 -16.47
N MET A 301 -14.50 7.43 -15.95
CA MET A 301 -15.75 7.53 -16.72
C MET A 301 -15.63 8.52 -17.89
N ALA A 302 -15.06 9.70 -17.64
CA ALA A 302 -14.85 10.74 -18.65
C ALA A 302 -13.95 10.26 -19.77
N TRP A 303 -12.86 9.56 -19.44
CA TRP A 303 -11.92 9.03 -20.43
C TRP A 303 -12.59 8.04 -21.40
N ARG A 304 -13.55 7.22 -20.94
CA ARG A 304 -14.27 6.26 -21.80
C ARG A 304 -15.53 6.85 -22.45
N SER A 305 -15.88 8.08 -22.09
CA SER A 305 -17.07 8.74 -22.61
C SER A 305 -16.90 9.19 -24.06
N PRO A 306 -17.97 9.17 -24.89
CA PRO A 306 -17.99 9.83 -26.18
C PRO A 306 -18.10 11.37 -26.08
N ASP A 307 -18.18 11.94 -24.86
CA ASP A 307 -18.28 13.38 -24.67
C ASP A 307 -17.05 14.12 -25.20
N THR A 308 -17.23 14.88 -26.28
CA THR A 308 -16.18 15.65 -26.94
C THR A 308 -16.06 17.09 -26.46
N ASN A 309 -16.95 17.57 -25.57
CA ASN A 309 -16.91 18.94 -25.05
C ASN A 309 -16.52 19.02 -23.57
N GLY A 310 -16.45 17.89 -22.87
CA GLY A 310 -15.99 17.81 -21.47
C GLY A 310 -17.00 18.32 -20.44
N ALA A 311 -18.20 18.72 -20.86
CA ALA A 311 -19.24 19.24 -19.98
C ALA A 311 -19.98 18.13 -19.22
N THR A 312 -19.97 16.89 -19.69
CA THR A 312 -20.70 15.79 -19.04
C THR A 312 -20.07 15.41 -17.70
N PHE A 313 -18.74 15.52 -17.60
CA PHE A 313 -17.96 15.12 -16.42
C PHE A 313 -17.25 16.28 -15.74
N HIS A 314 -17.44 17.51 -16.23
CA HIS A 314 -16.72 18.70 -15.76
C HIS A 314 -15.21 18.49 -15.80
N ASP A 315 -14.68 18.12 -16.97
CA ASP A 315 -13.28 17.71 -17.17
C ASP A 315 -12.27 18.68 -16.55
N HIS A 316 -12.54 19.97 -16.66
CA HIS A 316 -11.74 21.02 -16.04
C HIS A 316 -11.65 20.83 -14.51
N ALA A 317 -12.78 20.74 -13.82
CA ALA A 317 -12.84 20.56 -12.37
C ALA A 317 -12.24 19.20 -11.94
N VAL A 318 -12.41 18.15 -12.76
CA VAL A 318 -11.77 16.86 -12.53
C VAL A 318 -10.25 16.97 -12.57
N VAL A 319 -9.69 17.64 -13.59
CA VAL A 319 -8.24 17.84 -13.69
C VAL A 319 -7.73 18.72 -12.55
N ASP A 320 -8.45 19.79 -12.19
CA ASP A 320 -8.09 20.67 -11.08
C ASP A 320 -7.99 19.91 -9.74
N ALA A 321 -8.98 19.06 -9.46
CA ALA A 321 -9.00 18.18 -8.30
C ALA A 321 -7.83 17.19 -8.30
N LEU A 322 -7.51 16.57 -9.44
CA LEU A 322 -6.37 15.65 -9.56
C LEU A 322 -5.03 16.37 -9.36
N VAL A 323 -4.84 17.56 -9.96
CA VAL A 323 -3.64 18.39 -9.78
C VAL A 323 -3.46 18.78 -8.31
N SER A 324 -4.55 19.06 -7.60
CA SER A 324 -4.54 19.39 -6.17
C SER A 324 -3.97 18.29 -5.27
N VAL A 325 -3.91 17.04 -5.73
CA VAL A 325 -3.30 15.91 -5.01
C VAL A 325 -1.94 15.54 -5.54
N VAL A 326 -1.75 15.59 -6.86
CA VAL A 326 -0.46 15.30 -7.48
C VAL A 326 0.57 16.36 -7.08
N ALA A 327 0.15 17.63 -7.05
CA ALA A 327 0.93 18.80 -6.67
C ALA A 327 0.17 19.65 -5.64
N PRO A 328 0.11 19.25 -4.36
CA PRO A 328 -0.72 19.91 -3.35
C PRO A 328 -0.21 21.29 -2.93
N SER A 329 -1.14 22.22 -2.69
CA SER A 329 -0.90 23.55 -2.08
C SER A 329 -1.55 23.69 -0.71
N GLU A 330 -2.43 22.75 -0.40
CA GLU A 330 -3.08 22.63 0.89
C GLU A 330 -2.83 21.23 1.43
N PHE A 331 -3.16 21.04 2.70
CA PHE A 331 -3.07 19.73 3.31
C PHE A 331 -4.19 18.83 2.77
N VAL A 332 -3.80 17.73 2.11
CA VAL A 332 -4.72 16.69 1.67
C VAL A 332 -4.56 15.49 2.60
N GLN A 333 -5.62 15.14 3.33
CA GLN A 333 -5.60 13.96 4.17
C GLN A 333 -5.47 12.70 3.29
N HIS A 334 -4.65 11.74 3.73
CA HIS A 334 -4.43 10.46 3.01
C HIS A 334 -3.88 10.60 1.60
N VAL A 335 -3.16 11.68 1.29
CA VAL A 335 -2.55 11.90 -0.03
C VAL A 335 -1.79 10.66 -0.54
N SER A 336 -1.02 9.99 0.32
CA SER A 336 -0.25 8.80 -0.05
C SER A 336 -1.09 7.59 -0.44
N LEU A 337 -2.38 7.53 -0.06
CA LEU A 337 -3.29 6.50 -0.51
C LEU A 337 -3.69 6.71 -1.97
N ILE A 338 -3.95 7.96 -2.36
CA ILE A 338 -4.60 8.30 -3.63
C ILE A 338 -3.66 8.85 -4.71
N GLN A 339 -2.49 9.35 -4.34
CA GLN A 339 -1.62 10.14 -5.21
C GLN A 339 -1.13 9.39 -6.46
N ASP A 340 -0.80 8.11 -6.34
CA ASP A 340 -0.29 7.33 -7.47
C ASP A 340 -1.38 7.09 -8.51
N LEU A 341 -2.58 6.70 -8.07
CA LEU A 341 -3.71 6.52 -8.98
C LEU A 341 -4.17 7.88 -9.55
N ALA A 342 -4.19 8.94 -8.75
CA ALA A 342 -4.49 10.29 -9.22
C ALA A 342 -3.52 10.73 -10.32
N ARG A 343 -2.22 10.50 -10.17
CA ARG A 343 -1.21 10.80 -11.19
C ARG A 343 -1.45 10.00 -12.46
N ASN A 344 -1.73 8.70 -12.34
CA ASN A 344 -2.02 7.85 -13.49
C ASN A 344 -3.25 8.34 -14.27
N ARG A 345 -4.31 8.73 -13.55
CA ARG A 345 -5.52 9.28 -14.14
C ARG A 345 -5.28 10.65 -14.77
N LEU A 346 -4.48 11.50 -14.11
CA LEU A 346 -4.10 12.82 -14.62
C LEU A 346 -3.30 12.70 -15.93
N VAL A 347 -2.29 11.82 -15.98
CA VAL A 347 -1.53 11.55 -17.22
C VAL A 347 -2.46 11.03 -18.32
N ARG A 348 -3.37 10.10 -18.00
CA ARG A 348 -4.32 9.53 -18.97
C ARG A 348 -5.28 10.59 -19.53
N LEU A 349 -5.81 11.46 -18.67
CA LEU A 349 -6.78 12.50 -19.05
C LEU A 349 -6.12 13.74 -19.67
N THR A 350 -4.85 14.01 -19.38
CA THR A 350 -4.15 15.22 -19.85
C THR A 350 -3.14 14.97 -20.97
N GLY A 351 -2.59 13.76 -21.06
CA GLY A 351 -1.46 13.44 -21.94
C GLY A 351 -0.12 13.99 -21.52
N GLU A 352 -0.08 14.76 -20.45
CA GLU A 352 1.14 15.33 -19.93
C GLU A 352 1.70 14.39 -18.86
N ASP A 353 3.02 14.28 -18.80
CA ASP A 353 3.71 13.53 -17.76
C ASP A 353 4.93 14.31 -17.28
N PHE A 354 4.74 15.06 -16.21
CA PHE A 354 5.84 15.75 -15.52
C PHE A 354 6.45 14.91 -14.40
N GLN A 355 6.15 13.61 -14.35
CA GLN A 355 6.65 12.69 -13.32
C GLN A 355 6.38 13.26 -11.93
N LEU A 356 7.37 13.27 -11.04
CA LEU A 356 7.28 13.81 -9.68
C LEU A 356 7.51 15.33 -9.59
N ASP A 357 7.58 16.06 -10.72
CA ASP A 357 7.79 17.51 -10.72
C ASP A 357 6.48 18.28 -10.47
N ASN A 358 6.17 18.44 -9.18
CA ASN A 358 4.95 19.12 -8.74
C ASN A 358 4.87 20.59 -9.21
N ARG A 359 6.01 21.26 -9.41
CA ARG A 359 6.03 22.67 -9.87
C ARG A 359 5.62 22.77 -11.33
N LYS A 360 6.09 21.83 -12.17
CA LYS A 360 5.67 21.76 -13.58
C LYS A 360 4.17 21.47 -13.70
N TRP A 361 3.66 20.50 -12.94
CA TRP A 361 2.22 20.22 -12.90
C TRP A 361 1.38 21.47 -12.59
N ARG A 362 1.78 22.22 -11.55
CA ARG A 362 1.15 23.49 -11.16
C ARG A 362 1.22 24.55 -12.24
N SER A 363 2.43 24.88 -12.69
CA SER A 363 2.66 25.95 -13.65
C SER A 363 1.96 25.67 -14.98
N TRP A 364 1.91 24.41 -15.39
CA TRP A 364 1.18 23.98 -16.58
C TRP A 364 -0.32 24.19 -16.39
N TRP A 365 -0.91 23.72 -15.29
CA TRP A 365 -2.34 23.85 -15.04
C TRP A 365 -2.77 25.31 -14.83
N ASP A 366 -1.95 26.14 -14.19
CA ASP A 366 -2.18 27.58 -14.05
C ASP A 366 -2.22 28.34 -15.39
N THR A 367 -1.68 27.73 -16.45
CA THR A 367 -1.65 28.27 -17.82
C THR A 367 -2.81 27.69 -18.63
N VAL A 368 -2.92 26.36 -18.68
CA VAL A 368 -3.90 25.64 -19.53
C VAL A 368 -5.28 25.63 -18.91
N GLY A 369 -5.37 25.45 -17.60
CA GLY A 369 -6.64 25.44 -16.86
C GLY A 369 -7.34 26.80 -16.83
N LYS A 370 -6.72 27.89 -17.26
CA LYS A 370 -7.43 29.18 -17.41
C LYS A 370 -8.21 29.30 -18.72
N VAL A 371 -8.00 28.37 -19.66
CA VAL A 371 -8.71 28.35 -20.93
C VAL A 371 -10.09 27.73 -20.71
N GLU A 372 -11.15 28.47 -21.02
CA GLU A 372 -12.51 27.94 -20.98
C GLU A 372 -12.69 26.79 -21.99
N GLY A 373 -13.48 25.78 -21.62
CA GLY A 373 -13.77 24.64 -22.50
C GLY A 373 -12.66 23.60 -22.59
N TYR A 374 -11.82 23.45 -21.55
CA TYR A 374 -10.84 22.37 -21.50
C TYR A 374 -11.50 21.00 -21.61
N VAL A 375 -11.05 20.20 -22.58
CA VAL A 375 -11.50 18.82 -22.80
C VAL A 375 -10.36 17.84 -22.50
N GLY A 376 -10.63 16.90 -21.61
CA GLY A 376 -9.75 15.78 -21.31
C GLY A 376 -9.60 14.84 -22.51
N ALA A 377 -8.56 14.03 -22.49
CA ALA A 377 -8.39 12.99 -23.48
C ALA A 377 -9.47 11.90 -23.34
N ARG A 378 -9.80 11.27 -24.46
CA ARG A 378 -10.72 10.12 -24.56
C ARG A 378 -9.97 8.89 -25.04
N GLN A 379 -10.46 7.74 -24.61
CA GLN A 379 -10.01 6.43 -25.08
C GLN A 379 -10.35 6.26 -26.56
N HIS A 380 -11.55 6.68 -26.96
CA HIS A 380 -12.05 6.54 -28.31
C HIS A 380 -12.65 7.87 -28.77
N LEU A 381 -12.39 8.23 -30.03
CA LEU A 381 -13.04 9.35 -30.70
C LEU A 381 -13.57 8.86 -32.04
N GLU A 382 -14.87 9.07 -32.26
CA GLU A 382 -15.47 8.81 -33.57
C GLU A 382 -15.05 9.91 -34.55
N VAL A 383 -14.53 9.49 -35.70
CA VAL A 383 -14.11 10.39 -36.77
C VAL A 383 -15.01 10.15 -37.98
N THR A 384 -15.76 11.17 -38.36
CA THR A 384 -16.61 11.18 -39.55
C THR A 384 -16.01 12.11 -40.59
N SER A 385 -16.49 12.06 -41.83
CA SER A 385 -16.01 12.97 -42.89
C SER A 385 -16.24 14.45 -42.57
N ASP A 386 -17.21 14.77 -41.70
CA ASP A 386 -17.43 16.14 -41.25
C ASP A 386 -16.38 16.57 -40.21
N THR A 387 -16.20 15.75 -39.17
CA THR A 387 -15.26 16.06 -38.09
C THR A 387 -13.79 15.94 -38.52
N ALA A 388 -13.50 15.09 -39.52
CA ALA A 388 -12.20 14.94 -40.16
C ALA A 388 -11.69 16.24 -40.81
N ARG A 389 -12.58 17.13 -41.27
CA ARG A 389 -12.18 18.44 -41.82
C ARG A 389 -11.46 19.30 -40.78
N ALA A 390 -11.85 19.16 -39.51
CA ALA A 390 -11.22 19.83 -38.37
C ALA A 390 -10.29 18.89 -37.57
N GLY A 391 -9.90 17.75 -38.17
CA GLY A 391 -9.05 16.74 -37.53
C GLY A 391 -7.56 17.08 -37.64
N VAL A 392 -6.82 16.79 -36.57
CA VAL A 392 -5.35 16.88 -36.56
C VAL A 392 -4.79 15.59 -35.97
N LEU A 393 -3.94 14.91 -36.73
CA LEU A 393 -3.20 13.74 -36.29
C LEU A 393 -1.71 14.11 -36.21
N THR A 394 -1.12 13.99 -35.02
CA THR A 394 0.30 14.29 -34.78
C THR A 394 1.03 13.02 -34.35
N TRP A 395 2.07 12.66 -35.09
CA TRP A 395 3.02 11.62 -34.73
C TRP A 395 4.36 12.27 -34.39
N LYS A 396 4.94 11.88 -33.25
CA LYS A 396 6.27 12.29 -32.84
C LYS A 396 7.09 11.05 -32.52
N ASP A 397 8.29 10.97 -33.06
CA ASP A 397 9.33 10.00 -32.71
C ASP A 397 10.70 10.73 -32.64
N PRO A 398 11.80 10.07 -32.24
CA PRO A 398 13.11 10.74 -32.12
C PRO A 398 13.64 11.38 -33.41
N LYS A 399 13.14 11.00 -34.58
CA LYS A 399 13.63 11.44 -35.90
C LYS A 399 12.60 12.26 -36.66
N ASN A 400 11.31 12.06 -36.41
CA ASN A 400 10.23 12.62 -37.21
C ASN A 400 9.18 13.29 -36.32
N HIS A 401 8.69 14.42 -36.79
CA HIS A 401 7.49 15.07 -36.28
C HIS A 401 6.55 15.29 -37.46
N ILE A 402 5.50 14.48 -37.56
CA ILE A 402 4.56 14.48 -38.69
C ILE A 402 3.21 14.96 -38.19
N ARG A 403 2.60 15.89 -38.91
CA ARG A 403 1.23 16.35 -38.69
C ARG A 403 0.42 16.16 -39.95
N LEU A 404 -0.67 15.42 -39.83
CA LEU A 404 -1.70 15.30 -40.86
C LEU A 404 -2.91 16.12 -40.41
N ARG A 405 -3.33 17.10 -41.22
CA ARG A 405 -4.45 18.00 -40.88
C ARG A 405 -5.56 17.93 -41.92
N GLY A 406 -6.78 18.12 -41.45
CA GLY A 406 -7.95 18.31 -42.30
C GLY A 406 -8.02 19.70 -42.94
N GLU A 407 -8.92 19.84 -43.91
CA GLU A 407 -9.07 21.02 -44.77
C GLU A 407 -9.48 22.31 -44.04
N SER A 408 -10.12 22.21 -42.88
CA SER A 408 -10.56 23.37 -42.09
C SER A 408 -9.52 23.86 -41.09
N ILE A 409 -8.36 23.20 -41.00
CA ILE A 409 -7.28 23.60 -40.09
C ILE A 409 -6.22 24.36 -40.88
N ASP A 410 -6.02 25.61 -40.51
CA ASP A 410 -4.95 26.43 -41.07
C ASP A 410 -3.57 25.81 -40.76
N PRO A 411 -2.60 25.91 -41.69
CA PRO A 411 -1.24 25.47 -41.42
C PRO A 411 -0.68 26.22 -40.21
N LEU A 412 -0.10 25.47 -39.28
CA LEU A 412 0.56 26.08 -38.12
C LEU A 412 1.87 26.76 -38.57
N PRO A 413 2.29 27.84 -37.90
CA PRO A 413 3.56 28.48 -38.19
C PRO A 413 4.71 27.48 -37.98
N PRO A 414 5.79 27.58 -38.80
CA PRO A 414 6.94 26.70 -38.68
C PRO A 414 7.53 26.79 -37.27
N SER A 415 7.71 25.63 -36.61
CA SER A 415 8.44 25.55 -35.33
C SER A 415 9.93 25.29 -35.57
N ASP A 416 10.77 25.51 -34.55
CA ASP A 416 12.21 25.17 -34.59
C ASP A 416 12.46 23.66 -34.82
N ASP A 417 11.50 22.81 -34.46
CA ASP A 417 11.48 21.39 -34.84
C ASP A 417 10.97 21.24 -36.29
N LEU A 418 11.66 20.44 -37.11
CA LEU A 418 11.29 20.16 -38.50
C LEU A 418 9.98 19.35 -38.56
N VAL A 419 8.84 20.04 -38.56
CA VAL A 419 7.50 19.42 -38.62
C VAL A 419 7.07 19.28 -40.08
N VAL A 420 6.79 18.04 -40.49
CA VAL A 420 6.16 17.75 -41.78
C VAL A 420 4.66 17.91 -41.62
N ASP A 421 4.11 19.05 -42.06
CA ASP A 421 2.68 19.39 -42.00
C ASP A 421 2.01 19.14 -43.36
N LEU A 422 1.06 18.20 -43.41
CA LEU A 422 0.45 17.72 -44.65
C LEU A 422 -1.07 17.79 -44.58
N LEU A 423 -1.68 18.26 -45.67
CA LEU A 423 -3.13 18.33 -45.83
C LEU A 423 -3.68 16.98 -46.30
N VAL A 424 -4.78 16.54 -45.68
CA VAL A 424 -5.46 15.27 -45.98
C VAL A 424 -6.95 15.51 -46.23
N ALA A 425 -7.48 14.90 -47.30
CA ALA A 425 -8.90 14.96 -47.62
C ALA A 425 -9.74 14.21 -46.57
N PRO A 426 -10.98 14.61 -46.29
CA PRO A 426 -11.75 14.06 -45.16
C PRO A 426 -11.95 12.54 -45.19
N GLU A 427 -12.28 11.97 -46.36
CA GLU A 427 -12.48 10.51 -46.52
C GLU A 427 -11.17 9.74 -46.26
N GLU A 428 -10.05 10.26 -46.76
CA GLU A 428 -8.74 9.65 -46.54
C GLU A 428 -8.29 9.75 -45.08
N PHE A 429 -8.65 10.84 -44.40
CA PHE A 429 -8.37 11.01 -42.98
C PHE A 429 -9.13 9.97 -42.14
N VAL A 430 -10.41 9.72 -42.46
CA VAL A 430 -11.22 8.66 -41.85
C VAL A 430 -10.59 7.29 -42.08
N ASP A 431 -10.11 7.01 -43.30
CA ASP A 431 -9.42 5.75 -43.62
C ASP A 431 -8.12 5.57 -42.83
N ILE A 432 -7.31 6.63 -42.67
CA ILE A 432 -6.08 6.61 -41.88
C ILE A 432 -6.40 6.30 -40.41
N VAL A 433 -7.39 6.98 -39.82
CA VAL A 433 -7.80 6.73 -38.43
C VAL A 433 -8.33 5.30 -38.27
N THR A 434 -9.07 4.79 -39.25
CA THR A 434 -9.56 3.40 -39.26
C THR A 434 -8.40 2.39 -39.29
N GLN A 435 -7.37 2.65 -40.09
CA GLN A 435 -6.15 1.82 -40.13
C GLN A 435 -5.39 1.88 -38.80
N LEU A 436 -5.25 3.06 -38.19
CA LEU A 436 -4.65 3.22 -36.86
C LEU A 436 -5.42 2.43 -35.81
N HIS A 437 -6.75 2.48 -35.84
CA HIS A 437 -7.58 1.71 -34.91
C HIS A 437 -7.36 0.20 -35.05
N ARG A 438 -7.29 -0.31 -36.29
CA ARG A 438 -6.94 -1.72 -36.55
C ARG A 438 -5.54 -2.09 -36.06
N ALA A 439 -4.61 -1.15 -36.15
CA ALA A 439 -3.23 -1.28 -35.67
C ALA A 439 -3.08 -1.16 -34.15
N GLY A 440 -4.15 -0.84 -33.42
CA GLY A 440 -4.19 -0.83 -31.95
C GLY A 440 -4.41 0.54 -31.31
N PHE A 441 -4.51 1.62 -32.09
CA PHE A 441 -4.85 2.94 -31.56
C PHE A 441 -6.28 2.92 -30.99
N MET A 442 -6.52 3.64 -29.89
CA MET A 442 -7.78 3.65 -29.14
C MET A 442 -8.17 2.29 -28.50
N ARG A 443 -7.23 1.37 -28.33
CA ARG A 443 -7.44 0.17 -27.50
C ARG A 443 -6.93 0.38 -26.09
N GLU A 444 -7.60 -0.22 -25.11
CA GLU A 444 -7.09 -0.26 -23.73
C GLU A 444 -5.83 -1.15 -23.69
N THR A 445 -4.67 -0.56 -23.46
CA THR A 445 -3.43 -1.29 -23.21
C THR A 445 -3.16 -1.29 -21.71
N ASN A 446 -3.37 -2.44 -21.06
CA ASN A 446 -3.02 -2.61 -19.64
C ASN A 446 -1.51 -2.80 -19.40
N ARG A 447 -0.71 -2.85 -20.48
CA ARG A 447 0.75 -2.94 -20.40
C ARG A 447 1.34 -1.55 -20.46
N ARG A 448 2.02 -1.17 -19.38
CA ARG A 448 2.86 0.03 -19.31
C ARG A 448 4.32 -0.37 -19.25
N ALA A 449 5.14 0.32 -20.03
CA ALA A 449 6.59 0.26 -19.96
C ALA A 449 7.09 0.89 -18.65
N THR A 450 8.36 0.61 -18.32
CA THR A 450 9.06 1.21 -17.17
C THR A 450 9.70 2.56 -17.50
N VAL A 451 9.85 2.88 -18.78
CA VAL A 451 10.41 4.14 -19.30
C VAL A 451 9.37 4.75 -20.23
N PRO A 452 9.21 6.09 -20.25
CA PRO A 452 8.31 6.76 -21.18
C PRO A 452 8.61 6.38 -22.63
N ALA A 453 7.57 6.27 -23.44
CA ALA A 453 7.70 6.04 -24.86
C ALA A 453 8.39 7.24 -25.53
N GLU A 454 9.42 6.97 -26.33
CA GLU A 454 10.07 8.00 -27.13
C GLU A 454 9.22 8.44 -28.33
N SER A 455 8.14 7.70 -28.62
CA SER A 455 7.19 7.99 -29.69
C SER A 455 5.79 8.21 -29.14
N SER A 456 5.00 9.08 -29.77
CA SER A 456 3.62 9.33 -29.40
C SER A 456 2.74 9.63 -30.61
N LEU A 457 1.47 9.21 -30.52
CA LEU A 457 0.43 9.53 -31.48
C LEU A 457 -0.69 10.28 -30.76
N ARG A 458 -1.09 11.42 -31.31
CA ARG A 458 -2.20 12.24 -30.82
C ARG A 458 -3.16 12.55 -31.96
N LEU A 459 -4.44 12.28 -31.74
CA LEU A 459 -5.55 12.70 -32.58
C LEU A 459 -6.34 13.79 -31.85
N THR A 460 -6.67 14.88 -32.54
CA THR A 460 -7.54 15.94 -32.06
C THR A 460 -8.65 16.17 -33.06
N VAL A 461 -9.90 16.18 -32.60
CA VAL A 461 -11.10 16.35 -33.42
C VAL A 461 -12.11 17.16 -32.63
N GLY A 462 -12.53 18.31 -33.15
CA GLY A 462 -13.58 19.14 -32.51
C GLY A 462 -13.25 19.60 -31.08
N GLY A 463 -11.98 19.80 -30.74
CA GLY A 463 -11.52 20.16 -29.39
C GLY A 463 -11.27 18.97 -28.46
N ALA A 464 -11.85 17.81 -28.75
CA ALA A 464 -11.55 16.56 -28.06
C ALA A 464 -10.23 15.96 -28.56
N ARG A 465 -9.60 15.15 -27.72
CA ARG A 465 -8.34 14.49 -28.07
C ARG A 465 -8.30 13.03 -27.65
N CYS A 466 -7.59 12.23 -28.41
CA CYS A 466 -7.23 10.86 -28.08
C CYS A 466 -5.72 10.72 -28.31
N GLN A 467 -5.01 9.99 -27.46
CA GLN A 467 -3.57 9.80 -27.62
C GLN A 467 -3.11 8.48 -27.03
N THR A 468 -1.95 8.02 -27.49
CA THR A 468 -1.27 6.86 -26.91
C THR A 468 -0.83 7.15 -25.48
N ASP A 469 -0.88 6.14 -24.61
CA ASP A 469 -0.36 6.26 -23.24
C ASP A 469 1.13 6.67 -23.31
N PRO A 470 1.57 7.74 -22.62
CA PRO A 470 2.98 8.13 -22.56
C PRO A 470 3.91 7.01 -22.06
N MET A 471 3.35 6.03 -21.35
CA MET A 471 4.05 4.84 -20.87
C MET A 471 3.72 3.58 -21.68
N ALA A 472 3.22 3.69 -22.91
CA ALA A 472 2.94 2.52 -23.76
C ALA A 472 4.23 1.76 -24.13
N ASP A 473 4.12 0.44 -24.31
CA ASP A 473 5.24 -0.38 -24.82
C ASP A 473 5.54 -0.02 -26.28
N LEU A 474 6.82 0.04 -26.65
CA LEU A 474 7.27 0.39 -28.00
C LEU A 474 6.75 -0.59 -29.07
N THR A 475 6.53 -1.86 -28.71
CA THR A 475 5.92 -2.84 -29.63
C THR A 475 4.50 -2.46 -30.05
N ASP A 476 3.79 -1.70 -29.22
CA ASP A 476 2.42 -1.27 -29.51
C ASP A 476 2.40 -0.03 -30.42
N LEU A 477 3.52 0.71 -30.52
CA LEU A 477 3.61 1.98 -31.25
C LEU A 477 4.16 1.83 -32.68
N ALA A 478 5.02 0.84 -32.95
CA ALA A 478 5.63 0.66 -34.27
C ALA A 478 4.61 0.47 -35.42
N PRO A 479 3.52 -0.32 -35.27
CA PRO A 479 2.48 -0.43 -36.29
C PRO A 479 1.77 0.91 -36.56
N LEU A 480 1.60 1.75 -35.53
CA LEU A 480 0.97 3.06 -35.65
C LEU A 480 1.84 4.02 -36.47
N GLY A 481 3.13 4.09 -36.15
CA GLY A 481 4.09 4.89 -36.91
C GLY A 481 4.13 4.49 -38.38
N ALA A 482 4.10 3.20 -38.70
CA ALA A 482 4.08 2.71 -40.07
C ALA A 482 2.87 3.21 -40.89
N VAL A 483 1.70 3.32 -40.27
CA VAL A 483 0.50 3.89 -40.92
C VAL A 483 0.70 5.38 -41.20
N VAL A 484 1.19 6.14 -40.22
CA VAL A 484 1.40 7.59 -40.37
C VAL A 484 2.49 7.90 -41.39
N HIS A 485 3.62 7.19 -41.35
CA HIS A 485 4.70 7.38 -42.32
C HIS A 485 4.27 7.08 -43.75
N ARG A 486 3.45 6.04 -43.96
CA ARG A 486 2.90 5.74 -45.29
C ARG A 486 2.00 6.87 -45.77
N ALA A 487 1.07 7.31 -44.93
CA ALA A 487 0.17 8.42 -45.26
C ALA A 487 0.94 9.72 -45.57
N ALA A 488 2.03 10.00 -44.84
CA ALA A 488 2.89 11.15 -45.09
C ALA A 488 3.68 11.01 -46.41
N PHE A 489 4.25 9.83 -46.67
CA PHE A 489 5.02 9.55 -47.87
C PHE A 489 4.20 9.77 -49.15
N ASP A 490 2.95 9.29 -49.17
CA ASP A 490 2.02 9.47 -50.31
C ASP A 490 1.73 10.95 -50.62
N ARG A 491 2.02 11.86 -49.67
CA ARG A 491 1.73 13.29 -49.72
C ARG A 491 2.96 14.18 -49.68
N ILE A 492 4.16 13.60 -49.73
CA ILE A 492 5.41 14.36 -49.64
C ILE A 492 5.56 15.39 -50.77
N TRP A 493 4.86 15.19 -51.90
CA TRP A 493 4.79 16.13 -53.02
C TRP A 493 4.23 17.50 -52.62
N GLN A 494 3.42 17.60 -51.56
CA GLN A 494 2.85 18.88 -51.09
C GLN A 494 3.94 19.84 -50.62
N LEU A 495 5.02 19.32 -50.02
CA LEU A 495 6.17 20.11 -49.56
C LEU A 495 6.92 20.80 -50.71
N TYR A 496 6.78 20.31 -51.94
CA TYR A 496 7.39 20.91 -53.13
C TYR A 496 6.49 21.93 -53.84
N ARG A 497 5.21 22.02 -53.44
CA ARG A 497 4.21 22.90 -54.05
C ARG A 497 3.96 24.16 -53.24
N ASP A 498 4.25 24.14 -51.94
CA ASP A 498 4.11 25.26 -51.02
C ASP A 498 5.46 25.49 -50.31
N PRO A 499 6.44 26.15 -50.97
CA PRO A 499 7.74 26.43 -50.37
C PRO A 499 7.59 27.64 -49.44
N ALA A 500 7.09 27.39 -48.22
CA ALA A 500 7.18 28.35 -47.12
C ALA A 500 8.55 28.28 -46.45
#